data_AF-A0A7X9GU07-F1
#
_entry.id   AF-A0A7X9GU07-F1
#
_cell.length_a   1.000
_cell.length_b   1.000
_cell.length_c   1.000
_cell.angle_alpha   90.00
_cell.angle_beta   90.00
_cell.angle_gamma   90.00
#
_symmetry.space_group_name_H-M   'P 1'
#
loop_
_entity.id
_entity.type
_entity.pdbx_description
1 polymer ?
#
loop_
_entity_poly.entity_id
_entity_poly.type
_entity_poly.pdbx_seq_one_letter_code
_entity_poly.pdbx_strand_id
1 'polypeptide(L)'
;MILPAAIAAGGILLAAVLPPGPGLVVRILALAPTGWLLGTQLHALGEFGIASAAGGLAGTALIGLGAAAGLLLGRDTAGSRTARRPRRLLAPLLPAALTVALAVGGTFLTLAAPEPVQERVVAHVDGASGATAWEVSGSTEWGRSLDGTQATSEIEVPTLEAAEAADGRVEIVFAAVRDASAAELTVSEGMMSQVTVDGVEVDSSEGLHTLEVHGLRAGQTVVVAAQIEPGAEVTAVETSYDPAPAAGWTAPGEGVSLMQPVMKVVVAARP
;
A
#
# COMPACT_ATOMS: atom_id res chain seq x y z
N MET A 1 -6.37 5.74 16.19
CA MET A 1 -6.35 7.18 16.50
C MET A 1 -7.64 7.74 17.14
N ILE A 2 -8.69 6.95 17.38
CA ILE A 2 -9.99 7.45 17.88
C ILE A 2 -9.96 7.79 19.38
N LEU A 3 -9.20 7.03 20.18
CA LEU A 3 -9.19 7.14 21.64
C LEU A 3 -8.67 8.51 22.16
N PRO A 4 -7.56 9.09 21.66
CA PRO A 4 -7.09 10.40 22.13
C PRO A 4 -8.02 11.55 21.74
N ALA A 5 -8.65 11.47 20.57
CA ALA A 5 -9.65 12.45 20.12
C ALA A 5 -10.92 12.39 20.96
N ALA A 6 -11.38 11.18 21.31
CA ALA A 6 -12.52 10.97 22.21
C ALA A 6 -12.23 11.46 23.64
N ILE A 7 -11.02 11.26 24.16
CA ILE A 7 -10.58 11.77 25.48
C ILE A 7 -10.54 13.31 25.48
N ALA A 8 -10.02 13.93 24.41
CA ALA A 8 -10.00 15.39 24.27
C ALA A 8 -11.43 15.96 24.20
N ALA A 9 -12.31 15.39 23.35
CA ALA A 9 -13.69 15.82 23.23
C ALA A 9 -14.49 15.63 24.54
N GLY A 10 -14.30 14.48 25.21
CA GLY A 10 -14.91 14.18 26.50
C GLY A 10 -14.44 15.14 27.61
N GLY A 11 -13.15 15.47 27.65
CA GLY A 11 -12.61 16.44 28.61
C GLY A 11 -13.13 17.86 28.39
N ILE A 12 -13.32 18.27 27.13
CA ILE A 12 -13.90 19.58 26.79
C ILE A 12 -15.38 19.65 27.20
N LEU A 13 -16.14 18.59 26.94
CA LEU A 13 -17.55 18.48 27.36
C LEU A 13 -17.68 18.47 28.89
N LEU A 14 -16.85 17.70 29.59
CA LEU A 14 -16.84 17.64 31.05
C LEU A 14 -16.50 18.99 31.67
N ALA A 15 -15.57 19.73 31.07
CA ALA A 15 -15.23 21.08 31.52
C ALA A 15 -16.29 22.14 31.22
N ALA A 16 -17.33 21.85 30.44
CA ALA A 16 -18.47 22.74 30.27
C ALA A 16 -19.45 22.68 31.46
N VAL A 17 -19.39 21.60 32.26
CA VAL A 17 -20.31 21.34 33.39
C VAL A 17 -19.65 21.56 34.75
N LEU A 18 -18.32 21.72 34.80
CA LEU A 18 -17.56 21.90 36.04
C LEU A 18 -17.46 23.37 36.49
N PRO A 19 -17.32 23.63 37.81
CA PRO A 19 -17.01 24.96 38.34
C PRO A 19 -15.71 25.54 37.77
N PRO A 20 -15.52 26.87 37.76
CA PRO A 20 -14.50 27.55 36.95
C PRO A 20 -13.04 27.16 37.27
N GLY A 21 -12.70 26.94 38.54
CA GLY A 21 -11.37 26.45 38.94
C GLY A 21 -11.06 25.05 38.39
N PRO A 22 -11.82 24.01 38.77
CA PRO A 22 -11.60 22.65 38.27
C PRO A 22 -11.83 22.51 36.76
N GLY A 23 -12.77 23.25 36.18
CA GLY A 23 -13.03 23.24 34.73
C GLY A 23 -11.84 23.76 33.91
N LEU A 24 -11.07 24.71 34.42
CA LEU A 24 -9.87 25.23 33.76
C LEU A 24 -8.74 24.18 33.74
N VAL A 25 -8.55 23.45 34.85
CA VAL A 25 -7.60 22.34 34.94
C VAL A 25 -7.96 21.22 33.95
N VAL A 26 -9.24 20.85 33.88
CA VAL A 26 -9.71 19.82 32.94
C VAL A 26 -9.55 20.26 31.48
N ARG A 27 -9.74 21.53 31.14
CA ARG A 27 -9.48 22.06 29.79
C ARG A 27 -8.00 22.01 29.41
N ILE A 28 -7.11 22.37 30.31
CA ILE A 28 -5.65 22.31 30.07
C ILE A 28 -5.23 20.85 29.87
N LEU A 29 -5.73 19.93 30.69
CA LEU A 29 -5.44 18.50 30.55
C LEU A 29 -6.03 17.91 29.26
N ALA A 30 -7.19 18.38 28.80
CA ALA A 30 -7.80 17.95 27.54
C ALA A 30 -7.07 18.48 26.29
N LEU A 31 -6.25 19.53 26.43
CA LEU A 31 -5.43 20.12 25.35
C LEU A 31 -4.12 19.34 25.08
N ALA A 32 -3.62 18.60 26.06
CA ALA A 32 -2.37 17.84 25.90
C ALA A 32 -2.48 16.70 24.85
N PRO A 33 -3.56 15.89 24.81
CA PRO A 33 -3.76 14.90 23.75
C PRO A 33 -3.95 15.52 22.36
N THR A 34 -4.52 16.73 22.27
CA THR A 34 -4.72 17.44 21.01
C THR A 34 -3.40 17.99 20.46
N GLY A 35 -2.51 18.51 21.31
CA GLY A 35 -1.16 18.89 20.92
C GLY A 35 -0.31 17.70 20.44
N TRP A 36 -0.44 16.55 21.10
CA TRP A 36 0.22 15.31 20.67
C TRP A 36 -0.31 14.80 19.31
N LEU A 37 -1.64 14.81 19.12
CA LEU A 37 -2.25 14.44 17.83
C LEU A 37 -1.79 15.37 16.69
N LEU A 38 -1.77 16.69 16.91
CA LEU A 38 -1.29 17.66 15.92
C LEU A 38 0.19 17.41 15.56
N GLY A 39 1.03 17.11 16.55
CA GLY A 39 2.44 16.77 16.32
C GLY A 39 2.61 15.52 15.45
N THR A 40 1.90 14.44 15.78
CA THR A 40 1.96 13.19 15.00
C THR A 40 1.43 13.35 13.57
N GLN A 41 0.39 14.17 13.37
CA GLN A 41 -0.18 14.42 12.06
C GLN A 41 0.68 15.35 11.19
N LEU A 42 1.36 16.35 11.79
CA LEU A 42 2.34 17.18 11.10
C LEU A 42 3.58 16.38 10.69
N HIS A 43 4.03 15.46 11.56
CA HIS A 43 5.13 14.56 11.24
C HIS A 43 4.79 13.63 10.07
N ALA A 44 3.60 13.01 10.11
CA ALA A 44 3.13 12.14 9.03
C ALA A 44 2.86 12.89 7.70
N LEU A 45 2.39 14.14 7.76
CA LEU A 45 2.23 14.98 6.57
C LEU A 45 3.58 15.32 5.93
N GLY A 46 4.59 15.64 6.76
CA GLY A 46 5.94 15.95 6.29
C GLY A 46 6.71 14.75 5.75
N GLU A 47 6.38 13.54 6.20
CA GLU A 47 7.09 12.31 5.84
C GLU A 47 6.42 11.51 4.71
N PHE A 48 5.08 11.59 4.57
CA PHE A 48 4.35 10.73 3.62
C PHE A 48 3.42 11.47 2.64
N GLY A 49 3.26 12.79 2.75
CA GLY A 49 2.46 13.58 1.79
C GLY A 49 0.98 13.15 1.67
N ILE A 50 0.43 12.45 2.67
CA ILE A 50 -0.88 11.81 2.56
C ILE A 50 -2.00 12.86 2.71
N ALA A 51 -2.78 13.09 1.65
CA ALA A 51 -3.92 14.02 1.64
C ALA A 51 -4.98 13.75 2.73
N SER A 52 -5.11 12.51 3.23
CA SER A 52 -6.02 12.17 4.34
C SER A 52 -5.57 12.77 5.69
N ALA A 53 -4.28 13.06 5.86
CA ALA A 53 -3.75 13.71 7.06
C ALA A 53 -4.22 15.17 7.17
N ALA A 54 -4.48 15.85 6.05
CA ALA A 54 -5.03 17.21 6.02
C ALA A 54 -6.44 17.28 6.63
N GLY A 55 -7.28 16.28 6.37
CA GLY A 55 -8.61 16.16 6.99
C GLY A 55 -8.55 15.90 8.50
N GLY A 56 -7.60 15.06 8.94
CA GLY A 56 -7.33 14.82 10.35
C GLY A 56 -6.81 16.05 11.10
N LEU A 57 -5.93 16.85 10.46
CA LEU A 57 -5.42 18.11 10.99
C LEU A 57 -6.55 19.14 11.14
N ALA A 58 -7.44 19.27 10.14
CA ALA A 58 -8.58 20.17 10.20
C ALA A 58 -9.53 19.81 11.36
N GLY A 59 -9.84 18.51 11.55
CA GLY A 59 -10.66 18.04 12.66
C GLY A 59 -10.03 18.30 14.03
N THR A 60 -8.73 18.04 14.17
CA THR A 60 -8.00 18.26 15.44
C THR A 60 -7.84 19.75 15.78
N ALA A 61 -7.63 20.60 14.76
CA ALA A 61 -7.61 22.05 14.91
C ALA A 61 -8.96 22.63 15.35
N LEU A 62 -10.08 22.12 14.81
CA LEU A 62 -11.43 22.50 15.23
C LEU A 62 -11.73 22.10 16.69
N ILE A 63 -11.26 20.93 17.14
CA ILE A 63 -11.39 20.49 18.53
C ILE A 63 -10.55 21.38 19.46
N GLY A 64 -9.32 21.72 19.07
CA GLY A 64 -8.47 22.65 19.83
C GLY A 64 -9.07 24.06 19.92
N LEU A 65 -9.67 24.54 18.84
CA LEU A 65 -10.43 25.80 18.80
C LEU A 65 -11.65 25.76 19.74
N GLY A 66 -12.41 24.67 19.75
CA GLY A 66 -13.55 24.47 20.65
C GLY A 66 -13.15 24.44 22.12
N ALA A 67 -12.01 23.82 22.45
CA ALA A 67 -11.44 23.80 23.80
C ALA A 67 -10.97 25.20 24.25
N ALA A 68 -10.33 25.94 23.35
CA ALA A 68 -9.78 27.27 23.61
C ALA A 68 -10.87 28.37 23.64
N ALA A 69 -12.02 28.16 22.98
CA ALA A 69 -13.11 29.14 22.93
C ALA A 69 -13.59 29.55 24.33
N GLY A 70 -13.67 28.60 25.27
CA GLY A 70 -14.07 28.88 26.65
C GLY A 70 -13.01 29.61 27.50
N LEU A 71 -11.74 29.66 27.05
CA LEU A 71 -10.67 30.45 27.66
C LEU A 71 -10.57 31.85 27.03
N LEU A 72 -10.96 31.99 25.75
CA LEU A 72 -10.90 33.23 24.98
C LEU A 72 -12.16 34.10 25.13
N LEU A 73 -13.33 33.48 25.36
CA LEU A 73 -14.63 34.15 25.52
C LEU A 73 -14.99 34.40 26.99
N GLY A 74 -14.00 34.70 27.84
CA GLY A 74 -14.20 34.94 29.27
C GLY A 74 -15.43 35.79 29.57
N ARG A 75 -16.26 35.33 30.51
CA ARG A 75 -17.49 36.02 30.92
C ARG A 75 -17.14 37.42 31.42
N ASP A 76 -17.84 38.41 30.85
CA ASP A 76 -17.89 39.78 31.34
C ASP A 76 -18.23 39.80 32.84
N THR A 77 -17.21 40.01 33.68
CA THR A 77 -17.43 40.59 35.00
C THR A 77 -17.51 42.09 34.82
N ALA A 78 -18.69 42.63 35.07
CA ALA A 78 -19.00 44.05 35.09
C ALA A 78 -17.87 44.86 35.74
N GLY A 79 -17.23 45.76 34.99
CA GLY A 79 -16.21 46.65 35.55
C GLY A 79 -15.16 47.16 34.56
N SER A 80 -15.45 48.32 33.98
CA SER A 80 -14.48 49.33 33.49
C SER A 80 -13.91 49.26 32.06
N ARG A 81 -13.97 50.45 31.45
CA ARG A 81 -13.14 51.05 30.38
C ARG A 81 -13.35 50.61 28.93
N THR A 82 -13.95 51.56 28.21
CA THR A 82 -14.19 51.74 26.76
C THR A 82 -12.95 51.74 25.85
N ALA A 83 -11.85 51.05 26.20
CA ALA A 83 -10.60 51.08 25.43
C ALA A 83 -10.15 49.72 24.82
N ARG A 84 -10.95 48.65 24.85
CA ARG A 84 -10.48 47.30 24.44
C ARG A 84 -11.39 46.51 23.48
N ARG A 85 -12.23 47.17 22.68
CA ARG A 85 -13.04 46.49 21.65
C ARG A 85 -12.22 45.76 20.56
N PRO A 86 -11.10 46.27 20.01
CA PRO A 86 -10.38 45.54 18.97
C PRO A 86 -9.64 44.30 19.49
N ARG A 87 -9.14 44.34 20.74
CA ARG A 87 -8.45 43.18 21.37
C ARG A 87 -9.38 42.03 21.73
N ARG A 88 -10.67 42.28 22.00
CA ARG A 88 -11.67 41.23 22.27
C ARG A 88 -12.09 40.46 21.02
N LEU A 89 -12.05 41.09 19.84
CA LEU A 89 -12.32 40.42 18.57
C LEU A 89 -11.09 39.68 18.03
N LEU A 90 -9.88 40.17 18.31
CA LEU A 90 -8.62 39.51 17.93
C LEU A 90 -8.47 38.11 18.57
N ALA A 91 -8.95 37.92 19.80
CA ALA A 91 -8.78 36.65 20.53
C ALA A 91 -9.47 35.43 19.85
N PRO A 92 -10.73 35.50 19.37
CA PRO A 92 -11.33 34.43 18.57
C PRO A 92 -10.96 34.47 17.09
N LEU A 93 -10.67 35.67 16.52
CA LEU A 93 -10.29 35.79 15.11
C LEU A 93 -8.93 35.19 14.81
N LEU A 94 -7.97 35.27 15.73
CA LEU A 94 -6.61 34.80 15.51
C LEU A 94 -6.55 33.27 15.28
N PRO A 95 -7.10 32.39 16.14
CA PRO A 95 -7.04 30.96 15.88
C PRO A 95 -7.97 30.54 14.72
N ALA A 96 -9.08 31.24 14.46
CA ALA A 96 -9.88 31.02 13.25
C ALA A 96 -9.10 31.35 11.97
N ALA A 97 -8.39 32.49 11.94
CA ALA A 97 -7.52 32.88 10.85
C ALA A 97 -6.34 31.91 10.69
N LEU A 98 -5.78 31.40 11.79
CA LEU A 98 -4.68 30.43 11.77
C LEU A 98 -5.14 29.08 11.21
N THR A 99 -6.34 28.61 11.58
CA THR A 99 -6.93 27.38 11.01
C THR A 99 -7.27 27.54 9.54
N VAL A 100 -7.81 28.69 9.12
CA VAL A 100 -8.04 28.98 7.70
C VAL A 100 -6.71 29.06 6.95
N ALA A 101 -5.68 29.70 7.49
CA ALA A 101 -4.36 29.77 6.89
C ALA A 101 -3.69 28.39 6.78
N LEU A 102 -3.84 27.52 7.78
CA LEU A 102 -3.34 26.14 7.75
C LEU A 102 -4.11 25.26 6.76
N ALA A 103 -5.44 25.41 6.69
CA ALA A 103 -6.27 24.68 5.73
C ALA A 103 -5.95 25.12 4.29
N VAL A 104 -5.96 26.43 4.02
CA VAL A 104 -5.65 26.99 2.70
C VAL A 104 -4.19 26.71 2.32
N GLY A 105 -3.24 26.86 3.25
CA GLY A 105 -1.83 26.54 3.03
C GLY A 105 -1.62 25.06 2.76
N GLY A 106 -2.26 24.17 3.53
CA GLY A 106 -2.23 22.73 3.32
C GLY A 106 -2.84 22.31 1.99
N THR A 107 -3.99 22.88 1.61
CA THR A 107 -4.62 22.65 0.30
C THR A 107 -3.75 23.18 -0.84
N PHE A 108 -3.16 24.36 -0.71
CA PHE A 108 -2.29 24.92 -1.74
C PHE A 108 -1.01 24.11 -1.90
N LEU A 109 -0.40 23.65 -0.80
CA LEU A 109 0.76 22.76 -0.83
C LEU A 109 0.42 21.39 -1.42
N THR A 110 -0.76 20.84 -1.13
CA THR A 110 -1.20 19.55 -1.69
C THR A 110 -1.51 19.66 -3.18
N LEU A 111 -2.15 20.75 -3.62
CA LEU A 111 -2.41 21.01 -5.04
C LEU A 111 -1.15 21.39 -5.83
N ALA A 112 -0.13 21.93 -5.14
CA ALA A 112 1.17 22.24 -5.72
C ALA A 112 2.13 21.04 -5.69
N ALA A 113 1.84 20.01 -4.90
CA ALA A 113 2.60 18.78 -4.92
C ALA A 113 2.38 18.10 -6.27
N PRO A 114 3.45 17.81 -7.04
CA PRO A 114 3.29 17.10 -8.30
C PRO A 114 2.72 15.71 -8.03
N GLU A 115 1.71 15.31 -8.81
CA GLU A 115 1.23 13.92 -8.77
C GLU A 115 2.36 12.99 -9.21
N PRO A 116 2.65 11.90 -8.47
CA PRO A 116 3.67 10.97 -8.88
C PRO A 116 3.28 10.31 -10.20
N VAL A 117 4.25 10.17 -11.10
CA VAL A 117 4.02 9.52 -12.39
C VAL A 117 3.91 8.02 -12.15
N GLN A 118 2.84 7.44 -12.68
CA GLN A 118 2.58 6.00 -12.58
C GLN A 118 3.41 5.23 -13.59
N GLU A 119 4.10 4.18 -13.14
CA GLU A 119 4.87 3.28 -14.00
C GLU A 119 4.57 1.83 -13.70
N ARG A 120 4.51 1.00 -14.74
CA ARG A 120 4.33 -0.45 -14.61
C ARG A 120 5.67 -1.13 -14.82
N VAL A 121 6.02 -2.07 -13.95
CA VAL A 121 7.32 -2.74 -13.96
C VAL A 121 7.16 -4.24 -13.90
N VAL A 122 7.88 -4.93 -14.76
CA VAL A 122 7.98 -6.38 -14.80
C VAL A 122 9.44 -6.80 -14.81
N ALA A 123 9.85 -7.60 -13.81
CA ALA A 123 11.10 -8.34 -13.86
C ALA A 123 10.82 -9.73 -14.44
N HIS A 124 11.42 -10.06 -15.58
CA HIS A 124 11.38 -11.41 -16.15
C HIS A 124 12.65 -12.14 -15.74
N VAL A 125 12.54 -13.20 -14.95
CA VAL A 125 13.66 -14.00 -14.46
C VAL A 125 13.58 -15.40 -15.06
N ASP A 126 14.63 -15.80 -15.76
CA ASP A 126 14.84 -17.17 -16.21
C ASP A 126 15.36 -18.01 -15.04
N GLY A 127 14.59 -19.00 -14.60
CA GLY A 127 14.91 -19.81 -13.43
C GLY A 127 16.07 -20.78 -13.64
N ALA A 128 16.47 -21.07 -14.89
CA ALA A 128 17.58 -21.98 -15.19
C ALA A 128 18.93 -21.26 -15.16
N SER A 129 18.97 -20.04 -15.71
CA SER A 129 20.19 -19.24 -15.86
C SER A 129 20.32 -18.11 -14.84
N GLY A 130 19.23 -17.77 -14.14
CA GLY A 130 19.14 -16.56 -13.31
C GLY A 130 19.09 -15.26 -14.12
N ALA A 131 19.08 -15.33 -15.46
CA ALA A 131 19.05 -14.13 -16.30
C ALA A 131 17.77 -13.32 -16.02
N THR A 132 17.94 -12.04 -15.75
CA THR A 132 16.87 -11.10 -15.44
C THR A 132 16.80 -10.05 -16.52
N ALA A 133 15.61 -9.80 -17.06
CA ALA A 133 15.33 -8.73 -18.00
C ALA A 133 14.21 -7.85 -17.45
N TRP A 134 14.43 -6.54 -17.47
CA TRP A 134 13.45 -5.58 -16.98
C TRP A 134 12.62 -4.99 -18.12
N GLU A 135 11.32 -4.91 -17.90
CA GLU A 135 10.37 -4.22 -18.78
C GLU A 135 9.65 -3.16 -17.95
N VAL A 136 9.74 -1.90 -18.38
CA VAL A 136 9.07 -0.77 -17.72
C VAL A 136 8.20 -0.03 -18.74
N SER A 137 6.89 0.00 -18.48
CA SER A 137 5.96 0.85 -19.20
C SER A 137 5.78 2.15 -18.40
N GLY A 138 6.51 3.18 -18.80
CA GLY A 138 6.58 4.46 -18.12
C GLY A 138 7.22 5.55 -18.97
N SER A 139 7.35 6.76 -18.42
CA SER A 139 7.98 7.89 -19.13
C SER A 139 9.04 8.62 -18.31
N THR A 140 9.23 8.24 -17.05
CA THR A 140 10.20 8.86 -16.16
C THR A 140 11.62 8.45 -16.55
N GLU A 141 12.60 9.23 -16.06
CA GLU A 141 14.01 8.90 -16.24
C GLU A 141 14.39 7.61 -15.52
N TRP A 142 13.82 7.38 -14.33
CA TRP A 142 14.01 6.15 -13.57
C TRP A 142 13.54 4.94 -14.37
N GLY A 143 12.30 4.95 -14.87
CA GLY A 143 11.76 3.84 -15.65
C GLY A 143 12.59 3.54 -16.89
N ARG A 144 12.97 4.58 -17.65
CA ARG A 144 13.84 4.46 -18.82
C ARG A 144 15.24 3.94 -18.50
N SER A 145 15.74 4.17 -17.30
CA SER A 145 17.05 3.66 -16.87
C SER A 145 17.03 2.17 -16.54
N LEU A 146 15.86 1.64 -16.15
CA LEU A 146 15.66 0.25 -15.78
C LEU A 146 15.16 -0.58 -16.98
N ASP A 147 14.33 0.00 -17.86
CA ASP A 147 13.77 -0.67 -19.03
C ASP A 147 14.84 -1.24 -19.96
N GLY A 148 14.69 -2.50 -20.36
CA GLY A 148 15.61 -3.20 -21.24
C GLY A 148 16.97 -3.56 -20.60
N THR A 149 17.17 -3.27 -19.31
CA THR A 149 18.39 -3.69 -18.60
C THR A 149 18.39 -5.19 -18.33
N GLN A 150 19.58 -5.76 -18.25
CA GLN A 150 19.80 -7.16 -17.95
C GLN A 150 20.72 -7.32 -16.74
N ALA A 151 20.43 -8.33 -15.93
CA ALA A 151 21.23 -8.71 -14.77
C ALA A 151 21.17 -10.23 -14.55
N THR A 152 21.90 -10.72 -13.56
CA THR A 152 21.82 -12.11 -13.11
C THR A 152 21.36 -12.13 -11.66
N SER A 153 20.20 -12.73 -11.42
CA SER A 153 19.58 -12.88 -10.10
C SER A 153 20.04 -14.17 -9.42
N GLU A 154 20.33 -14.07 -8.12
CA GLU A 154 20.57 -15.21 -7.22
C GLU A 154 19.35 -15.53 -6.36
N ILE A 155 18.15 -15.19 -6.85
CA ILE A 155 16.91 -15.50 -6.14
C ILE A 155 16.70 -17.01 -6.08
N GLU A 156 16.04 -17.48 -5.03
CA GLU A 156 15.54 -18.85 -4.97
C GLU A 156 14.58 -19.09 -6.15
N VAL A 157 14.55 -20.28 -6.74
CA VAL A 157 13.73 -20.54 -7.93
C VAL A 157 12.66 -21.56 -7.56
N PRO A 158 11.38 -21.38 -7.94
CA PRO A 158 10.37 -22.43 -7.74
C PRO A 158 10.79 -23.69 -8.48
N THR A 159 10.42 -24.85 -7.97
CA THR A 159 10.73 -26.12 -8.64
C THR A 159 9.57 -26.55 -9.51
N LEU A 160 9.87 -27.03 -10.71
CA LEU A 160 8.91 -27.67 -11.60
C LEU A 160 9.48 -29.04 -11.96
N GLU A 161 8.72 -30.08 -11.65
CA GLU A 161 9.00 -31.46 -12.05
C GLU A 161 7.83 -31.97 -12.88
N ALA A 162 8.12 -32.73 -13.92
CA ALA A 162 7.11 -33.41 -14.73
C ALA A 162 7.56 -34.86 -14.91
N ALA A 163 6.64 -35.81 -14.75
CA ALA A 163 6.93 -37.23 -14.92
C ALA A 163 5.71 -37.98 -15.47
N GLU A 164 5.94 -38.99 -16.28
CA GLU A 164 4.88 -39.91 -16.72
C GLU A 164 4.38 -40.79 -15.55
N ALA A 165 3.08 -40.76 -15.32
CA ALA A 165 2.39 -41.60 -14.36
C ALA A 165 1.95 -42.94 -14.98
N ALA A 166 1.71 -43.93 -14.12
CA ALA A 166 1.35 -45.29 -14.54
C ALA A 166 0.01 -45.38 -15.30
N ASP A 167 -0.84 -44.37 -15.19
CA ASP A 167 -2.12 -44.26 -15.88
C ASP A 167 -2.03 -43.58 -17.26
N GLY A 168 -0.81 -43.21 -17.70
CA GLY A 168 -0.54 -42.57 -18.99
C GLY A 168 -0.74 -41.05 -18.99
N ARG A 169 -1.04 -40.44 -17.83
CA ARG A 169 -1.01 -38.99 -17.66
C ARG A 169 0.38 -38.51 -17.23
N VAL A 170 0.62 -37.21 -17.33
CA VAL A 170 1.81 -36.57 -16.79
C VAL A 170 1.45 -35.94 -15.46
N GLU A 171 2.21 -36.26 -14.43
CA GLU A 171 2.17 -35.62 -13.12
C GLU A 171 3.18 -34.46 -13.10
N ILE A 172 2.65 -33.26 -12.93
CA ILE A 172 3.39 -31.99 -12.91
C ILE A 172 3.36 -31.48 -11.48
N VAL A 173 4.52 -31.39 -10.84
CA VAL A 173 4.68 -30.92 -9.46
C VAL A 173 5.33 -29.55 -9.49
N PHE A 174 4.60 -28.53 -9.05
CA PHE A 174 5.09 -27.17 -8.89
C PHE A 174 5.22 -26.83 -7.41
N ALA A 175 6.42 -26.45 -6.95
CA ALA A 175 6.64 -26.00 -5.58
C ALA A 175 7.01 -24.51 -5.54
N ALA A 176 6.15 -23.73 -4.88
CA ALA A 176 6.36 -22.30 -4.69
C ALA A 176 7.37 -22.06 -3.57
N VAL A 177 8.37 -21.22 -3.83
CA VAL A 177 9.38 -20.81 -2.82
C VAL A 177 9.02 -19.50 -2.13
N ARG A 178 8.01 -18.80 -2.66
CA ARG A 178 7.54 -17.50 -2.18
C ARG A 178 6.02 -17.39 -2.32
N ASP A 179 5.46 -16.37 -1.67
CA ASP A 179 4.07 -15.98 -1.91
C ASP A 179 3.94 -15.45 -3.35
N ALA A 180 3.16 -16.16 -4.16
CA ALA A 180 2.93 -15.85 -5.56
C ALA A 180 1.44 -15.60 -5.80
N SER A 181 1.13 -14.61 -6.63
CA SER A 181 -0.25 -14.31 -7.02
C SER A 181 -0.80 -15.35 -7.97
N ALA A 182 0.04 -15.90 -8.83
CA ALA A 182 -0.30 -17.00 -9.73
C ALA A 182 0.93 -17.82 -10.13
N ALA A 183 0.71 -19.08 -10.50
CA ALA A 183 1.59 -19.86 -11.38
C ALA A 183 0.81 -20.23 -12.64
N GLU A 184 1.33 -19.83 -13.80
CA GLU A 184 0.75 -20.14 -15.11
C GLU A 184 1.51 -21.31 -15.72
N LEU A 185 0.82 -22.44 -15.93
CA LEU A 185 1.36 -23.63 -16.58
C LEU A 185 0.95 -23.65 -18.06
N THR A 186 1.92 -23.85 -18.94
CA THR A 186 1.74 -23.93 -20.39
C THR A 186 2.49 -25.13 -20.94
N VAL A 187 1.97 -25.72 -22.02
CA VAL A 187 2.63 -26.82 -22.75
C VAL A 187 3.13 -26.32 -24.10
N SER A 188 4.34 -26.72 -24.49
CA SER A 188 4.97 -26.26 -25.72
C SER A 188 4.24 -26.72 -26.99
N GLU A 189 3.63 -27.91 -26.93
CA GLU A 189 2.91 -28.54 -28.03
C GLU A 189 1.60 -29.16 -27.53
N GLY A 190 0.53 -29.02 -28.33
CA GLY A 190 -0.78 -29.58 -28.01
C GLY A 190 -1.55 -28.78 -26.95
N MET A 191 -2.37 -29.51 -26.19
CA MET A 191 -3.23 -28.99 -25.12
C MET A 191 -3.25 -29.98 -23.96
N MET A 192 -3.45 -29.47 -22.75
CA MET A 192 -3.71 -30.28 -21.56
C MET A 192 -5.17 -30.73 -21.56
N SER A 193 -5.42 -32.02 -21.33
CA SER A 193 -6.77 -32.57 -21.18
C SER A 193 -6.86 -33.48 -19.96
N GLN A 194 -8.07 -33.81 -19.50
CA GLN A 194 -8.29 -34.62 -18.29
C GLN A 194 -7.53 -34.06 -17.07
N VAL A 195 -7.55 -32.74 -16.92
CA VAL A 195 -6.76 -32.01 -15.95
C VAL A 195 -7.35 -32.17 -14.54
N THR A 196 -6.48 -32.52 -13.60
CA THR A 196 -6.78 -32.53 -12.16
C THR A 196 -5.74 -31.70 -11.43
N VAL A 197 -6.17 -30.88 -10.47
CA VAL A 197 -5.32 -30.05 -9.62
C VAL A 197 -5.55 -30.47 -8.17
N ASP A 198 -4.51 -30.97 -7.51
CA ASP A 198 -4.58 -31.55 -6.16
C ASP A 198 -5.72 -32.59 -6.01
N GLY A 199 -5.94 -33.37 -7.07
CA GLY A 199 -7.00 -34.37 -7.16
C GLY A 199 -8.41 -33.85 -7.48
N VAL A 200 -8.58 -32.54 -7.67
CA VAL A 200 -9.84 -31.91 -8.08
C VAL A 200 -9.88 -31.77 -9.59
N GLU A 201 -10.93 -32.28 -10.22
CA GLU A 201 -11.13 -32.15 -11.67
C GLU A 201 -11.35 -30.69 -12.09
N VAL A 202 -10.68 -30.30 -13.17
CA VAL A 202 -10.84 -29.01 -13.83
C VAL A 202 -11.49 -29.25 -15.19
N ASP A 203 -12.46 -28.40 -15.55
CA ASP A 203 -13.08 -28.48 -16.87
C ASP A 203 -12.03 -28.22 -17.95
N SER A 204 -11.70 -29.29 -18.67
CA SER A 204 -10.70 -29.36 -19.73
C SER A 204 -11.27 -30.08 -20.95
N SER A 205 -12.60 -30.07 -21.10
CA SER A 205 -13.31 -30.77 -22.16
C SER A 205 -12.96 -30.27 -23.56
N GLU A 206 -12.62 -28.98 -23.70
CA GLU A 206 -12.13 -28.37 -24.95
C GLU A 206 -10.59 -28.41 -25.09
N GLY A 207 -9.88 -28.92 -24.08
CA GLY A 207 -8.43 -28.80 -23.94
C GLY A 207 -8.00 -27.43 -23.39
N LEU A 208 -6.92 -27.41 -22.61
CA LEU A 208 -6.36 -26.20 -22.01
C LEU A 208 -4.97 -25.92 -22.58
N HIS A 209 -4.79 -24.75 -23.18
CA HIS A 209 -3.45 -24.24 -23.54
C HIS A 209 -2.67 -23.77 -22.31
N THR A 210 -3.42 -23.21 -21.36
CA THR A 210 -2.89 -22.60 -20.15
C THR A 210 -3.72 -23.03 -18.96
N LEU A 211 -3.06 -23.31 -17.83
CA LEU A 211 -3.68 -23.54 -16.53
C LEU A 211 -3.09 -22.55 -15.53
N GLU A 212 -3.93 -21.68 -14.98
CA GLU A 212 -3.53 -20.73 -13.94
C GLU A 212 -3.92 -21.22 -12.55
N VAL A 213 -2.95 -21.25 -11.63
CA VAL A 213 -3.17 -21.54 -10.21
C VAL A 213 -2.94 -20.28 -9.41
N HIS A 214 -3.98 -19.74 -8.77
CA HIS A 214 -3.92 -18.47 -8.04
C HIS A 214 -3.67 -18.64 -6.54
N GLY A 215 -2.96 -17.67 -5.96
CA GLY A 215 -2.85 -17.50 -4.51
C GLY A 215 -1.97 -18.55 -3.83
N LEU A 216 -0.77 -18.76 -4.35
CA LEU A 216 0.21 -19.72 -3.83
C LEU A 216 0.96 -19.14 -2.65
N ARG A 217 1.16 -19.96 -1.62
CA ARG A 217 1.97 -19.61 -0.45
C ARG A 217 3.39 -20.16 -0.56
N ALA A 218 4.33 -19.46 0.06
CA ALA A 218 5.69 -19.97 0.20
C ALA A 218 5.70 -21.38 0.84
N GLY A 219 6.38 -22.33 0.19
CA GLY A 219 6.43 -23.73 0.59
C GLY A 219 5.22 -24.58 0.19
N GLN A 220 4.23 -24.01 -0.51
CA GLN A 220 3.10 -24.76 -1.05
C GLN A 220 3.52 -25.52 -2.31
N THR A 221 3.14 -26.80 -2.35
CA THR A 221 3.25 -27.64 -3.55
C THR A 221 1.88 -27.84 -4.15
N VAL A 222 1.79 -27.73 -5.48
CA VAL A 222 0.59 -28.04 -6.27
C VAL A 222 0.93 -29.18 -7.21
N VAL A 223 0.06 -30.18 -7.24
CA VAL A 223 0.19 -31.34 -8.11
C VAL A 223 -0.89 -31.26 -9.18
N VAL A 224 -0.47 -31.19 -10.43
CA VAL A 224 -1.35 -31.20 -11.59
C VAL A 224 -1.14 -32.51 -12.34
N ALA A 225 -2.18 -33.32 -12.48
CA ALA A 225 -2.15 -34.47 -13.39
C ALA A 225 -2.99 -34.19 -14.62
N ALA A 226 -2.38 -34.30 -15.80
CA ALA A 226 -3.01 -34.00 -17.08
C ALA A 226 -2.53 -34.94 -18.17
N GLN A 227 -3.37 -35.18 -19.17
CA GLN A 227 -2.95 -35.80 -20.42
C GLN A 227 -2.39 -34.71 -21.34
N ILE A 228 -1.12 -34.85 -21.70
CA ILE A 228 -0.37 -33.96 -22.60
C ILE A 228 0.31 -34.77 -23.70
N GLU A 229 0.75 -34.10 -24.77
CA GLU A 229 1.45 -34.77 -25.85
C GLU A 229 2.79 -35.36 -25.35
N PRO A 230 3.17 -36.60 -25.72
CA PRO A 230 4.42 -37.21 -25.26
C PRO A 230 5.63 -36.36 -25.64
N GLY A 231 6.50 -36.10 -24.65
CA GLY A 231 7.70 -35.28 -24.83
C GLY A 231 7.46 -33.77 -24.93
N ALA A 232 6.22 -33.29 -24.76
CA ALA A 232 5.92 -31.87 -24.64
C ALA A 232 6.61 -31.27 -23.41
N GLU A 233 7.17 -30.07 -23.57
CA GLU A 233 7.78 -29.32 -22.47
C GLU A 233 6.70 -28.55 -21.73
N VAL A 234 6.74 -28.62 -20.41
CA VAL A 234 5.87 -27.86 -19.51
C VAL A 234 6.67 -26.65 -19.03
N THR A 235 6.11 -25.45 -19.23
CA THR A 235 6.67 -24.19 -18.72
C THR A 235 5.74 -23.64 -17.64
N ALA A 236 6.29 -23.29 -16.49
CA ALA A 236 5.61 -22.58 -15.42
C ALA A 236 6.13 -21.14 -15.32
N VAL A 237 5.22 -20.18 -15.19
CA VAL A 237 5.53 -18.78 -14.89
C VAL A 237 4.96 -18.41 -13.52
N GLU A 238 5.82 -18.35 -12.50
CA GLU A 238 5.46 -17.86 -11.17
C GLU A 238 5.41 -16.32 -11.19
N THR A 239 4.27 -15.73 -10.85
CA THR A 239 4.10 -14.28 -10.75
C THR A 239 3.96 -13.84 -9.29
N SER A 240 4.77 -12.87 -8.86
CA SER A 240 4.67 -12.23 -7.54
C SER A 240 4.60 -10.70 -7.69
N TYR A 241 4.05 -10.00 -6.68
CA TYR A 241 3.88 -8.53 -6.71
C TYR A 241 5.06 -7.74 -6.11
N ASP A 242 6.21 -8.39 -5.93
CA ASP A 242 7.43 -7.74 -5.44
C ASP A 242 8.62 -8.07 -6.35
N PRO A 243 9.05 -7.13 -7.21
CA PRO A 243 10.22 -7.31 -8.06
C PRO A 243 11.54 -6.91 -7.40
N ALA A 244 11.52 -6.37 -6.18
CA ALA A 244 12.74 -5.94 -5.50
C ALA A 244 13.82 -7.02 -5.31
N PRO A 245 13.48 -8.32 -5.17
CA PRO A 245 14.48 -9.38 -5.09
C PRO A 245 15.27 -9.60 -6.39
N ALA A 246 14.74 -9.20 -7.55
CA ALA A 246 15.41 -9.40 -8.83
C ALA A 246 16.62 -8.46 -8.98
N ALA A 247 17.71 -8.98 -9.53
CA ALA A 247 18.94 -8.23 -9.73
C ALA A 247 18.74 -7.07 -10.72
N GLY A 248 19.49 -5.99 -10.49
CA GLY A 248 19.36 -4.75 -11.27
C GLY A 248 18.26 -3.81 -10.75
N TRP A 249 17.46 -4.22 -9.76
CA TRP A 249 16.46 -3.36 -9.14
C TRP A 249 17.09 -2.11 -8.51
N THR A 250 16.51 -0.95 -8.82
CA THR A 250 16.78 0.31 -8.13
C THR A 250 15.45 0.90 -7.68
N ALA A 251 15.30 1.18 -6.40
CA ALA A 251 14.05 1.71 -5.86
C ALA A 251 13.68 3.05 -6.53
N PRO A 252 12.40 3.27 -6.89
CA PRO A 252 11.95 4.54 -7.44
C PRO A 252 12.10 5.69 -6.43
N GLY A 253 12.32 6.91 -6.94
CA GLY A 253 12.27 8.12 -6.13
C GLY A 253 10.84 8.60 -5.84
N GLU A 254 10.71 9.64 -5.00
CA GLU A 254 9.42 10.19 -4.53
C GLU A 254 8.44 10.63 -5.64
N GLY A 255 8.93 10.86 -6.86
CA GLY A 255 8.12 11.26 -8.01
C GLY A 255 7.53 10.10 -8.83
N VAL A 256 7.77 8.84 -8.45
CA VAL A 256 7.32 7.66 -9.20
C VAL A 256 6.47 6.76 -8.32
N SER A 257 5.33 6.34 -8.85
CA SER A 257 4.43 5.38 -8.21
C SER A 257 4.34 4.11 -9.06
N LEU A 258 4.56 2.95 -8.45
CA LEU A 258 4.53 1.67 -9.15
C LEU A 258 3.10 1.13 -9.23
N MET A 259 2.64 0.85 -10.45
CA MET A 259 1.39 0.16 -10.70
C MET A 259 1.65 -1.32 -10.97
N GLN A 260 1.12 -2.18 -10.09
CA GLN A 260 1.25 -3.63 -10.21
C GLN A 260 2.68 -4.08 -10.54
N PRO A 261 3.69 -3.66 -9.74
CA PRO A 261 5.04 -4.13 -9.94
C PRO A 261 5.04 -5.65 -9.78
N VAL A 262 5.62 -6.38 -10.73
CA VAL A 262 5.62 -7.84 -10.71
C VAL A 262 6.99 -8.43 -11.03
N MET A 263 7.26 -9.58 -10.45
CA MET A 263 8.34 -10.48 -10.86
C MET A 263 7.72 -11.75 -11.43
N LYS A 264 8.21 -12.14 -12.60
CA LYS A 264 7.85 -13.37 -13.29
C LYS A 264 9.06 -14.29 -13.33
N VAL A 265 8.99 -15.46 -12.69
CA VAL A 265 10.04 -16.47 -12.72
C VAL A 265 9.60 -17.62 -13.61
N VAL A 266 10.35 -17.86 -14.67
CA VAL A 266 10.04 -18.88 -15.69
C VAL A 266 10.88 -20.12 -15.41
N VAL A 267 10.22 -21.28 -15.31
CA VAL A 267 10.88 -22.58 -15.18
C VAL A 267 10.26 -23.58 -16.16
N ALA A 268 11.06 -24.53 -16.64
CA ALA A 268 10.61 -25.51 -17.61
C ALA A 268 11.06 -26.93 -17.21
N ALA A 269 10.22 -27.92 -17.53
CA ALA A 269 10.47 -29.33 -17.27
C ALA A 269 9.93 -30.19 -18.41
N ARG A 270 10.46 -31.41 -18.54
CA ARG A 270 9.97 -32.42 -19.49
C ARG A 270 9.63 -33.71 -18.73
N PRO A 271 8.54 -34.41 -19.12
CA PRO A 271 8.16 -35.71 -18.57
C PRO A 271 9.23 -36.79 -18.76
#